data_AF-M5GAS5-F1
#
_entry.id   AF-M5GAS5-F1
#
_cell.length_a   1.000
_cell.length_b   1.000
_cell.length_c   1.000
_cell.angle_alpha   90.00
_cell.angle_beta   90.00
_cell.angle_gamma   90.00
#
_symmetry.space_group_name_H-M   'P 1'
#
loop_
_entity.id
_entity.type
_entity.pdbx_description
1 polymer ?
#
loop_
_entity_poly.entity_id
_entity_poly.type
_entity_poly.pdbx_seq_one_letter_code
_entity_poly.pdbx_strand_id
1 'polypeptide(L)'
;MTTPKADIVISIKPEHMADIVARTKDHEFRKYVMPSTVKRWWFYVSSPDKTLRYVAVMSRAKGAGELTTDGLGNTAFNAGEMEGHYAYEVEQLYKLTNPWSSAQLQQTFGISPPRKYVFVKTKLREACPLDEQTRVF
;
A
#
# COMPACT_ATOMS: atom_id res chain seq x y z
N MET A 1 16.56 -15.11 12.72
CA MET A 1 15.10 -15.13 12.97
C MET A 1 14.40 -14.62 11.72
N THR A 2 13.47 -15.38 11.15
CA THR A 2 12.70 -14.98 9.97
C THR A 2 11.67 -13.93 10.36
N THR A 3 11.82 -12.70 9.87
CA THR A 3 10.83 -11.65 10.04
C THR A 3 9.47 -12.14 9.52
N PRO A 4 8.37 -12.01 10.29
CA PRO A 4 7.05 -12.36 9.80
C PRO A 4 6.77 -11.64 8.48
N LYS A 5 6.23 -12.36 7.49
CA LYS A 5 5.83 -11.82 6.18
C LYS A 5 4.59 -10.93 6.31
N ALA A 6 4.76 -9.81 7.01
CA ALA A 6 3.72 -8.85 7.36
C ALA A 6 3.76 -7.59 6.49
N ASP A 7 4.82 -7.42 5.71
CA ASP A 7 5.09 -6.22 4.93
C ASP A 7 5.26 -6.58 3.46
N ILE A 8 4.60 -5.84 2.57
CA ILE A 8 4.74 -5.98 1.12
C ILE A 8 5.10 -4.66 0.47
N VAL A 9 5.83 -4.69 -0.64
CA VAL A 9 5.94 -3.57 -1.58
C VAL A 9 4.91 -3.78 -2.68
N ILE A 10 4.18 -2.72 -3.01
CA ILE A 10 3.14 -2.74 -4.03
C ILE A 10 3.14 -1.44 -4.83
N SER A 11 2.87 -1.54 -6.13
CA SER A 11 2.78 -0.37 -7.00
C SER A 11 1.41 0.28 -6.92
N ILE A 12 1.39 1.61 -6.95
CA ILE A 12 0.18 2.45 -7.02
C ILE A 12 0.43 3.62 -7.98
N LYS A 13 -0.62 4.07 -8.67
CA LYS A 13 -0.52 5.25 -9.52
C LYS A 13 -0.55 6.55 -8.70
N PRO A 14 0.10 7.63 -9.16
CA PRO A 14 0.13 8.91 -8.44
C PRO A 14 -1.24 9.45 -8.05
N GLU A 15 -2.23 9.37 -8.93
CA GLU A 15 -3.59 9.87 -8.69
C GLU A 15 -4.27 9.17 -7.50
N HIS A 16 -4.22 7.84 -7.44
CA HIS A 16 -4.80 7.09 -6.33
C HIS A 16 -4.06 7.30 -5.03
N MET A 17 -2.73 7.46 -5.09
CA MET A 17 -1.95 7.79 -3.91
C MET A 17 -2.29 9.20 -3.39
N ALA A 18 -2.52 10.16 -4.28
CA ALA A 18 -2.94 11.50 -3.92
C ALA A 18 -4.32 11.49 -3.23
N ASP A 19 -5.28 10.72 -3.75
CA ASP A 19 -6.60 10.56 -3.13
C ASP A 19 -6.50 9.95 -1.72
N ILE A 20 -5.61 8.97 -1.52
CA ILE A 20 -5.36 8.36 -0.20
C ILE A 20 -4.72 9.38 0.75
N VAL A 21 -3.73 10.15 0.30
CA VAL A 21 -3.11 11.22 1.11
C VAL A 21 -4.12 12.28 1.51
N ALA A 22 -5.04 12.63 0.60
CA ALA A 22 -6.14 13.56 0.86
C ALA A 22 -7.28 12.96 1.70
N ARG A 23 -7.22 11.66 2.01
CA ARG A 23 -8.28 10.86 2.65
C ARG A 23 -9.62 10.89 1.92
N THR A 24 -9.63 11.27 0.64
CA THR A 24 -10.82 11.15 -0.22
C THR A 24 -11.03 9.71 -0.66
N LYS A 25 -9.95 8.93 -0.76
CA LYS A 25 -9.96 7.48 -0.95
C LYS A 25 -9.45 6.80 0.32
N ASP A 26 -10.32 6.06 0.99
CA ASP A 26 -10.02 5.39 2.26
C ASP A 26 -9.79 3.87 2.11
N HIS A 27 -10.18 3.28 0.98
CA HIS A 27 -9.94 1.88 0.67
C HIS A 27 -9.10 1.71 -0.59
N GLU A 28 -8.18 0.75 -0.56
CA GLU A 28 -7.46 0.25 -1.72
C GLU A 28 -8.10 -1.05 -2.22
N PHE A 29 -8.40 -1.12 -3.51
CA PHE A 29 -9.14 -2.24 -4.11
C PHE A 29 -8.21 -3.20 -4.87
N ARG A 30 -8.43 -4.51 -4.72
CA ARG A 30 -7.64 -5.54 -5.42
C ARG A 30 -8.54 -6.66 -5.95
N LYS A 31 -8.14 -7.22 -7.10
CA LYS A 31 -8.76 -8.42 -7.70
C LYS A 31 -8.47 -9.71 -6.93
N TYR A 32 -7.48 -9.68 -6.02
CA TYR A 32 -7.01 -10.83 -5.27
C TYR A 32 -6.90 -10.50 -3.79
N VAL A 33 -7.04 -11.54 -2.97
CA VAL A 33 -6.87 -11.43 -1.53
C VAL A 33 -5.39 -11.37 -1.16
N MET A 34 -5.03 -10.53 -0.19
CA MET A 34 -3.70 -10.53 0.41
C MET A 34 -3.58 -11.69 1.41
N PRO A 35 -2.38 -12.26 1.60
CA PRO A 35 -2.16 -13.21 2.67
C PRO A 35 -2.56 -12.58 4.02
N SER A 36 -3.25 -13.33 4.87
CA SER A 36 -3.76 -12.85 6.17
C SER A 36 -2.67 -12.36 7.13
N THR A 37 -1.42 -12.73 6.88
CA THR A 37 -0.26 -12.26 7.64
C THR A 37 0.15 -10.82 7.29
N VAL A 38 -0.21 -10.33 6.09
CA VAL A 38 0.16 -9.00 5.60
C VAL A 38 -0.66 -7.94 6.31
N LYS A 39 0.04 -6.98 6.93
CA LYS A 39 -0.55 -5.85 7.66
C LYS A 39 -0.12 -4.50 7.11
N ARG A 40 1.05 -4.43 6.46
CA ARG A 40 1.66 -3.18 6.00
C ARG A 40 1.98 -3.20 4.52
N TRP A 41 1.55 -2.17 3.82
CA TRP A 41 1.75 -2.02 2.39
C TRP A 41 2.66 -0.82 2.14
N TRP A 42 3.81 -1.08 1.54
CA TRP A 42 4.79 -0.08 1.15
C TRP A 42 4.51 0.29 -0.30
N PHE A 43 4.05 1.52 -0.52
CA PHE A 43 3.63 2.00 -1.82
C PHE A 43 4.80 2.55 -2.62
N TYR A 44 5.11 1.85 -3.70
CA TYR A 44 5.89 2.38 -4.81
C TYR A 44 4.94 3.18 -5.71
N VAL A 45 5.09 4.50 -5.72
CA VAL A 45 4.34 5.38 -6.61
C VAL A 45 4.97 5.30 -7.99
N SER A 46 4.17 4.94 -8.98
CA SER A 46 4.63 4.76 -10.36
C SER A 46 4.99 6.07 -11.06
N SER A 47 5.24 6.02 -12.37
CA SER A 47 5.56 7.20 -13.17
C SER A 47 4.52 8.33 -12.97
N PRO A 48 4.95 9.60 -12.89
CA PRO A 48 6.33 10.09 -13.05
C PRO A 48 7.21 10.00 -11.80
N ASP A 49 6.64 9.72 -10.63
CA ASP A 49 7.36 9.78 -9.36
C ASP A 49 8.44 8.68 -9.24
N LYS A 50 8.07 7.43 -9.54
CA LYS A 50 8.98 6.28 -9.55
C LYS A 50 9.76 6.08 -8.24
N THR A 51 9.10 6.27 -7.10
CA THR A 51 9.70 6.12 -5.77
C THR A 51 8.85 5.27 -4.82
N LEU A 52 9.50 4.53 -3.92
CA LEU A 52 8.87 4.01 -2.71
C LEU A 52 8.75 5.17 -1.72
N ARG A 53 7.52 5.54 -1.40
CA ARG A 53 7.24 6.84 -0.74
C ARG A 53 6.37 6.74 0.49
N TYR A 54 5.49 5.75 0.56
CA TYR A 54 4.54 5.64 1.66
C TYR A 54 4.50 4.23 2.22
N VAL A 55 4.12 4.11 3.49
CA VAL A 55 3.79 2.86 4.16
C VAL A 55 2.42 3.02 4.79
N ALA A 56 1.50 2.11 4.50
CA ALA A 56 0.18 2.10 5.09
C ALA A 56 0.01 0.88 6.00
N VAL A 57 -0.74 1.06 7.09
CA VAL A 57 -1.33 -0.04 7.86
C VAL A 57 -2.72 -0.29 7.30
N MET A 58 -3.01 -1.54 6.98
CA MET A 58 -4.23 -1.92 6.27
C MET A 58 -5.12 -2.80 7.13
N SER A 59 -6.43 -2.66 6.95
CA SER A 59 -7.39 -3.60 7.53
C SER A 59 -7.28 -5.01 6.92
N ARG A 60 -8.06 -5.94 7.46
CA ARG A 60 -8.39 -7.19 6.75
C ARG A 60 -9.16 -6.90 5.45
N ALA A 61 -9.17 -7.87 4.54
CA ALA A 61 -9.98 -7.80 3.33
C ALA A 61 -11.47 -7.70 3.67
N LYS A 62 -12.18 -6.82 2.95
CA LYS A 62 -13.64 -6.65 2.95
C LYS A 62 -14.18 -6.94 1.55
N GLY A 63 -15.36 -7.55 1.45
CA GLY A 63 -16.11 -7.80 0.23
C GLY A 63 -17.20 -6.77 -0.02
N ALA A 64 -17.89 -6.91 -1.16
CA ALA A 64 -18.98 -6.02 -1.54
C ALA A 64 -20.10 -6.01 -0.48
N GLY A 65 -20.57 -4.82 -0.12
CA GLY A 65 -21.61 -4.61 0.89
C GLY A 65 -21.06 -4.40 2.31
N GLU A 66 -19.77 -4.63 2.54
CA GLU A 66 -19.15 -4.48 3.87
C GLU A 66 -18.56 -3.07 4.12
N LEU A 67 -18.49 -2.19 3.12
CA LEU A 67 -17.93 -0.85 3.30
C LEU A 67 -18.98 0.11 3.90
N THR A 68 -18.63 0.78 4.99
CA THR A 68 -19.54 1.66 5.75
C THR A 68 -19.27 3.15 5.54
N THR A 69 -18.19 3.49 4.84
CA THR A 69 -17.78 4.87 4.55
C THR A 69 -18.05 5.23 3.08
N ASP A 70 -18.07 6.51 2.78
CA ASP A 70 -18.38 7.09 1.47
C ASP A 70 -17.14 7.50 0.63
N GLY A 71 -15.96 6.97 1.00
CA GLY A 71 -14.73 7.18 0.26
C GLY A 71 -14.81 6.78 -1.22
N LEU A 72 -13.91 7.34 -2.02
CA LEU A 72 -13.92 7.20 -3.48
C LEU A 72 -13.92 5.74 -3.94
N GLY A 73 -15.01 5.35 -4.58
CA GLY A 73 -15.25 4.01 -5.12
C GLY A 73 -16.04 3.08 -4.19
N ASN A 74 -16.29 3.45 -2.93
CA ASN A 74 -16.92 2.55 -1.96
C ASN A 74 -18.35 2.16 -2.37
N THR A 75 -19.15 3.11 -2.86
CA THR A 75 -20.51 2.84 -3.35
C THR A 75 -20.50 1.86 -4.52
N ALA A 76 -19.66 2.10 -5.53
CA ALA A 76 -19.55 1.22 -6.70
C ALA A 76 -19.00 -0.17 -6.32
N PHE A 77 -18.03 -0.24 -5.40
CA PHE A 77 -17.52 -1.51 -4.87
C PHE A 77 -18.61 -2.30 -4.15
N ASN A 78 -19.38 -1.64 -3.27
CA ASN A 78 -20.49 -2.28 -2.55
C ASN A 78 -21.60 -2.77 -3.48
N ALA A 79 -21.85 -2.05 -4.58
CA ALA A 79 -22.78 -2.47 -5.62
C ALA A 79 -22.24 -3.59 -6.53
N GLY A 80 -20.96 -3.97 -6.41
CA GLY A 80 -20.33 -4.97 -7.26
C GLY A 80 -19.99 -4.46 -8.67
N GLU A 81 -19.92 -3.15 -8.86
CA GLU A 81 -19.73 -2.48 -10.16
C GLU A 81 -18.25 -2.22 -10.49
N MET A 82 -17.34 -2.62 -9.60
CA MET A 82 -15.90 -2.45 -9.76
C MET A 82 -15.23 -3.78 -10.10
N GLU A 83 -14.14 -3.74 -10.87
CA GLU A 83 -13.35 -4.95 -11.14
C GLU A 83 -12.64 -5.52 -9.90
N GLY A 84 -12.52 -4.73 -8.82
CA GLY A 84 -11.92 -5.17 -7.56
C GLY A 84 -12.89 -6.01 -6.74
N HIS A 85 -12.42 -7.14 -6.22
CA HIS A 85 -13.26 -8.05 -5.41
C HIS A 85 -13.01 -7.89 -3.90
N TYR A 86 -11.90 -7.25 -3.53
CA TYR A 86 -11.48 -7.06 -2.14
C TYR A 86 -11.09 -5.61 -1.90
N ALA A 87 -11.58 -5.04 -0.80
CA ALA A 87 -11.25 -3.72 -0.33
C ALA A 87 -10.43 -3.82 0.98
N TYR A 88 -9.45 -2.93 1.12
CA TYR A 88 -8.61 -2.82 2.30
C TYR A 88 -8.62 -1.38 2.76
N GLU A 89 -9.11 -1.13 3.97
CA GLU A 89 -9.10 0.20 4.56
C GLU A 89 -7.66 0.61 4.86
N VAL A 90 -7.32 1.86 4.54
CA VAL A 90 -6.06 2.50 4.90
C VAL A 90 -6.24 3.08 6.31
N GLU A 91 -5.91 2.29 7.33
CA GLU A 91 -6.11 2.65 8.73
C GLU A 91 -5.11 3.73 9.18
N GLN A 92 -3.87 3.64 8.69
CA GLN A 92 -2.80 4.60 8.97
C GLN A 92 -1.94 4.79 7.73
N LEU A 93 -1.40 5.99 7.55
CA LEU A 93 -0.48 6.29 6.46
C LEU A 93 0.75 7.02 6.98
N TYR A 94 1.91 6.55 6.57
CA TYR A 94 3.22 7.12 6.86
C TYR A 94 3.90 7.53 5.56
N LYS A 95 4.48 8.72 5.53
CA LYS A 95 5.34 9.19 4.44
C LYS A 95 6.79 8.93 4.84
N LEU A 96 7.53 8.27 3.95
CA LEU A 96 8.96 8.04 4.14
C LEU A 96 9.69 9.38 4.13
N THR A 97 10.53 9.61 5.14
CA THR A 97 11.37 10.81 5.24
C THR A 97 12.40 10.85 4.13
N ASN A 98 12.94 9.69 3.76
CA ASN A 98 13.86 9.48 2.66
C ASN A 98 13.26 8.48 1.64
N PRO A 99 12.53 8.95 0.61
CA PRO A 99 11.95 8.06 -0.39
C PRO A 99 13.05 7.40 -1.24
N TRP A 100 12.80 6.17 -1.67
CA TRP A 100 13.77 5.40 -2.47
C TRP A 100 13.35 5.41 -3.94
N SER A 101 14.22 5.88 -4.82
CA SER A 101 14.01 5.75 -6.26
C SER A 101 14.00 4.28 -6.71
N SER A 102 13.37 4.01 -7.85
CA SER A 102 13.37 2.67 -8.43
C SER A 102 14.78 2.10 -8.64
N ALA A 103 15.77 2.94 -8.99
CA ALA A 103 17.15 2.50 -9.17
C ALA A 103 17.80 2.08 -7.84
N GLN A 104 17.62 2.87 -6.78
CA GLN A 104 18.15 2.55 -5.46
C GLN A 104 17.48 1.29 -4.88
N LEU A 105 16.17 1.12 -5.06
CA LEU A 105 15.48 -0.10 -4.62
C LEU A 105 16.04 -1.35 -5.31
N GLN A 106 16.30 -1.26 -6.61
CA GLN A 106 16.86 -2.36 -7.36
C GLN A 106 18.30 -2.64 -6.94
N GLN A 107 19.13 -1.62 -6.81
CA GLN A 107 20.55 -1.77 -6.47
C GLN A 107 20.78 -2.25 -5.04
N THR A 108 20.07 -1.68 -4.06
CA THR A 108 20.29 -1.94 -2.64
C THR A 108 19.51 -3.15 -2.14
N PHE A 109 18.28 -3.33 -2.64
CA PHE A 109 17.38 -4.37 -2.14
C PHE A 109 16.99 -5.40 -3.20
N GLY A 110 17.35 -5.24 -4.47
CA GLY A 110 16.91 -6.12 -5.55
C GLY A 110 15.38 -6.13 -5.69
N ILE A 111 14.74 -4.98 -5.47
CA ILE A 111 13.29 -4.80 -5.61
C ILE A 111 13.03 -3.91 -6.83
N SER A 112 12.43 -4.50 -7.85
CA SER A 112 11.85 -3.78 -8.99
C SER A 112 10.38 -3.46 -8.72
N PRO A 113 9.79 -2.47 -9.41
CA PRO A 113 8.36 -2.14 -9.30
C PRO A 113 7.47 -3.38 -9.48
N PRO A 114 6.71 -3.80 -8.46
CA PRO A 114 5.95 -5.04 -8.53
C PRO A 114 4.75 -4.93 -9.47
N ARG A 115 4.48 -5.99 -10.26
CA ARG A 115 3.21 -6.15 -11.00
C ARG A 115 2.04 -6.55 -10.09
N LYS A 116 2.32 -7.41 -9.10
CA LYS A 116 1.36 -7.85 -8.08
C LYS A 116 1.72 -7.20 -6.74
N TYR A 117 2.64 -7.81 -6.00
CA TYR A 117 3.36 -7.27 -4.86
C TYR A 117 4.61 -8.14 -4.64
N VAL A 118 5.55 -7.70 -3.82
CA VAL A 118 6.63 -8.54 -3.30
C VAL A 118 6.71 -8.39 -1.79
N PHE A 119 7.16 -9.42 -1.07
CA PHE A 119 7.40 -9.26 0.37
C PHE A 119 8.60 -8.33 0.61
N VAL A 120 8.47 -7.45 1.59
CA VAL A 120 9.56 -6.60 2.04
C VAL A 120 10.67 -7.48 2.61
N LYS A 121 11.91 -7.22 2.17
CA LYS A 121 13.10 -7.87 2.72
C LYS A 121 13.44 -7.23 4.06
N THR A 122 13.96 -8.02 5.00
CA THR A 122 14.37 -7.54 6.33
C THR A 122 15.25 -6.28 6.24
N LYS A 123 16.23 -6.27 5.32
CA LYS A 123 17.11 -5.11 5.08
C LYS A 123 16.37 -3.82 4.74
N LEU A 124 15.27 -3.87 3.97
CA LEU A 124 14.50 -2.67 3.63
C LEU A 124 13.73 -2.16 4.86
N ARG A 125 13.17 -3.08 5.66
CA ARG A 125 12.47 -2.71 6.89
C ARG A 125 13.41 -2.11 7.94
N GLU A 126 14.62 -2.65 8.06
CA GLU A 126 15.66 -2.11 8.95
C GLU A 126 16.19 -0.75 8.48
N ALA A 127 16.29 -0.54 7.16
CA ALA A 127 16.72 0.74 6.59
C ALA A 127 15.66 1.84 6.69
N CYS A 128 14.39 1.49 6.96
CA CYS A 128 13.28 2.42 7.07
C CYS A 128 12.36 2.03 8.23
N PRO A 129 12.79 2.20 9.50
CA PRO A 129 11.96 1.94 10.66
C PRO A 129 10.70 2.81 10.63
N LEU A 130 9.52 2.23 10.85
CA LEU A 130 8.24 2.92 10.66
C LEU A 130 8.05 4.08 11.64
N ASP A 131 8.56 3.93 12.85
CA ASP A 131 8.54 4.91 13.94
C ASP A 131 9.42 6.14 13.68
N GLU A 132 10.33 6.07 12.70
CA GLU A 132 11.13 7.20 12.22
C GLU A 132 10.47 7.94 11.04
N GLN A 133 9.30 7.49 10.57
CA GLN A 133 8.61 8.06 9.42
C GLN A 133 7.53 9.07 9.83
N THR A 134 7.21 10.00 8.93
CA THR A 134 6.19 11.02 9.21
C THR A 134 4.80 10.42 9.06
N ARG A 135 4.07 10.29 10.17
CA ARG A 135 2.65 9.90 10.14
C ARG A 135 1.81 11.01 9.50
N VAL A 136 1.01 10.64 8.50
CA VAL A 136 0.05 11.51 7.80
C VAL A 136 -1.29 11.49 8.53
N PHE A 137 -1.77 10.28 8.89
CA PHE A 137 -2.95 10.05 9.73
C PHE A 137 -2.89 8.67 10.41
#